data_AF-A0A420FGD1-F1
#
_entry.id   AF-A0A420FGD1-F1
#
_cell.length_a   1.000
_cell.length_b   1.000
_cell.length_c   1.000
_cell.angle_alpha   90.00
_cell.angle_beta   90.00
_cell.angle_gamma   90.00
#
_symmetry.space_group_name_H-M   'P 1'
#
loop_
_entity.id
_entity.type
_entity.pdbx_description
1 polymer ?
#
loop_
_entity_poly.entity_id
_entity_poly.type
_entity_poly.pdbx_seq_one_letter_code
_entity_poly.pdbx_strand_id
1 'polypeptide(L)'
;MPDNEHVISDQPIFSVEEVEKNNERRKKLVDLIKSEEAILMAGAGSSGGIYPAWGKFVELLKQKAKEKDNDFDVDSNDFLHFADQVKICLGEDHYYAVIAETFRPKEQTHEQFHEILCRLPFRGFTTTNYDLVLESALNKIAPFPDYPLVFDGIAKNLINRFLLSLNNKNSSPKKVAHLHGKYDVKGSIVLSESEYSRKYGFSIIQQDESLYSKIKDGGIEKEEFEALFRSYGYDWPIGRKLIWSLLATRRLVFIGFSMSDPYFLKMFEQVRDDIAAYDSETHFLILRITKSNSHSTKEYALNLQRNYGIQTVFYEEEDGKYTGLADFIIALENEVNQTQVASNREIVEIAELPDEGDENLTNNLMNLSKTQD
;
A
#
# COMPACT_ATOMS: atom_id res chain seq x y z
N MET A 1 -33.37 -16.93 35.79
CA MET A 1 -31.95 -16.67 35.45
C MET A 1 -32.00 -15.47 34.53
N PRO A 2 -31.60 -14.29 35.00
CA PRO A 2 -31.93 -13.03 34.35
C PRO A 2 -31.05 -12.80 33.12
N ASP A 3 -31.63 -12.02 32.23
CA ASP A 3 -31.13 -11.53 30.96
C ASP A 3 -29.74 -10.92 31.08
N ASN A 4 -28.79 -11.41 30.28
CA ASN A 4 -27.57 -10.67 29.98
C ASN A 4 -27.94 -9.57 28.97
N GLU A 5 -28.47 -8.47 29.49
CA GLU A 5 -28.43 -7.19 28.78
C GLU A 5 -26.96 -6.90 28.45
N HIS A 6 -26.66 -6.86 27.15
CA HIS A 6 -25.43 -6.25 26.66
C HIS A 6 -25.45 -4.79 27.10
N VAL A 7 -24.80 -4.50 28.23
CA VAL A 7 -24.42 -3.15 28.63
C VAL A 7 -23.46 -2.66 27.56
N ILE A 8 -23.99 -2.00 26.52
CA ILE A 8 -23.20 -1.14 25.66
C ILE A 8 -22.78 0.00 26.59
N SER A 9 -21.58 -0.15 27.16
CA SER A 9 -20.92 0.87 27.95
C SER A 9 -20.98 2.20 27.19
N ASP A 10 -21.59 3.21 27.81
CA ASP A 10 -21.69 4.58 27.28
C ASP A 10 -20.34 5.33 27.39
N GLN A 11 -19.26 4.59 27.60
CA GLN A 11 -17.92 5.14 27.65
C GLN A 11 -17.46 5.56 26.24
N PRO A 12 -16.80 6.73 26.13
CA PRO A 12 -16.23 7.19 24.88
C PRO A 12 -15.16 6.21 24.37
N ILE A 13 -15.01 6.11 23.04
CA ILE A 13 -14.01 5.23 22.40
C ILE A 13 -12.59 5.61 22.83
N PHE A 14 -12.35 6.91 23.02
CA PHE A 14 -11.07 7.47 23.43
C PHE A 14 -11.16 8.18 24.78
N SER A 15 -10.08 8.11 25.56
CA SER A 15 -9.80 9.07 26.62
C SER A 15 -9.41 10.43 26.03
N VAL A 16 -9.45 11.49 26.84
CA VAL A 16 -9.03 12.84 26.42
C VAL A 16 -7.59 12.83 25.87
N GLU A 17 -6.68 12.15 26.55
CA GLU A 17 -5.28 12.03 26.13
C GLU A 17 -5.14 11.27 24.79
N GLU A 18 -5.96 10.24 24.58
CA GLU A 18 -5.94 9.49 23.31
C GLU A 18 -6.48 10.31 22.15
N VAL A 19 -7.49 11.16 22.39
CA VAL A 19 -7.98 12.13 21.38
C VAL A 19 -6.88 13.11 21.01
N GLU A 20 -6.18 13.68 21.99
CA GLU A 20 -5.06 14.60 21.76
C GLU A 20 -3.96 13.93 20.92
N LYS A 21 -3.53 12.71 21.29
CA LYS A 21 -2.56 11.93 20.54
C LYS A 21 -3.01 11.63 19.11
N ASN A 22 -4.28 11.29 18.90
CA ASN A 22 -4.82 11.06 17.56
C ASN A 22 -4.80 12.34 16.72
N ASN A 23 -5.14 13.49 17.32
CA ASN A 23 -5.09 14.80 16.66
C ASN A 23 -3.66 15.22 16.30
N GLU A 24 -2.68 14.94 17.16
CA GLU A 24 -1.27 15.17 16.86
C GLU A 24 -0.80 14.34 15.66
N ARG A 25 -1.13 13.05 15.62
CA ARG A 25 -0.82 12.17 14.48
C ARG A 25 -1.54 12.64 13.20
N ARG A 26 -2.79 13.07 13.31
CA ARG A 26 -3.57 13.65 12.20
C ARG A 26 -2.89 14.90 11.65
N LYS A 27 -2.42 15.79 12.51
CA LYS A 27 -1.65 16.98 12.10
C LYS A 27 -0.37 16.59 11.35
N LYS A 28 0.42 15.64 11.89
CA LYS A 28 1.63 15.13 11.22
C LYS A 28 1.31 14.51 9.84
N LEU A 29 0.20 13.79 9.72
CA LEU A 29 -0.29 13.23 8.45
C LEU A 29 -0.64 14.34 7.45
N VAL A 30 -1.39 15.36 7.89
CA VAL A 30 -1.76 16.51 7.06
C VAL A 30 -0.50 17.24 6.56
N ASP A 31 0.47 17.49 7.45
CA ASP A 31 1.71 18.16 7.10
C ASP A 31 2.54 17.33 6.09
N LEU A 32 2.57 16.00 6.26
CA LEU A 32 3.20 15.10 5.30
C LEU A 32 2.52 15.15 3.93
N ILE A 33 1.19 15.13 3.87
CA ILE A 33 0.46 15.23 2.59
C ILE A 33 0.75 16.58 1.93
N LYS A 34 0.71 17.68 2.67
CA LYS A 34 1.05 19.04 2.18
C LYS A 34 2.46 19.16 1.63
N SER A 35 3.41 18.44 2.22
CA SER A 35 4.81 18.44 1.75
C SER A 35 4.97 17.84 0.35
N GLU A 36 3.94 17.18 -0.18
CA GLU A 36 3.96 16.41 -1.42
C GLU A 36 4.94 15.23 -1.41
N GLU A 37 5.46 14.80 -0.26
CA GLU A 37 6.38 13.64 -0.18
C GLU A 37 5.65 12.31 0.04
N ALA A 38 4.38 12.36 0.46
CA ALA A 38 3.57 11.19 0.76
C ALA A 38 3.23 10.38 -0.50
N ILE A 39 3.40 9.06 -0.46
CA ILE A 39 2.82 8.16 -1.47
C ILE A 39 1.59 7.47 -0.88
N LEU A 40 0.48 7.47 -1.61
CA LEU A 40 -0.71 6.73 -1.20
C LEU A 40 -0.50 5.23 -1.42
N MET A 41 -0.85 4.40 -0.44
CA MET A 41 -1.05 2.96 -0.60
C MET A 41 -2.52 2.61 -0.32
N ALA A 42 -3.26 2.25 -1.36
CA ALA A 42 -4.64 1.83 -1.25
C ALA A 42 -4.76 0.30 -1.09
N GLY A 43 -5.63 -0.13 -0.18
CA GLY A 43 -6.03 -1.53 0.00
C GLY A 43 -7.50 -1.77 -0.32
N ALA A 44 -7.96 -3.01 -0.19
CA ALA A 44 -9.29 -3.42 -0.66
C ALA A 44 -10.43 -2.66 0.03
N GLY A 45 -10.21 -2.15 1.24
CA GLY A 45 -11.17 -1.35 1.99
C GLY A 45 -11.50 -0.01 1.34
N SER A 46 -10.64 0.55 0.47
CA SER A 46 -11.00 1.76 -0.28
C SER A 46 -12.04 1.44 -1.36
N SER A 47 -11.95 0.26 -1.97
CA SER A 47 -12.85 -0.16 -3.06
C SER A 47 -14.08 -0.94 -2.56
N GLY A 48 -14.27 -1.06 -1.24
CA GLY A 48 -15.26 -1.96 -0.61
C GLY A 48 -16.73 -1.61 -0.87
N GLY A 49 -17.05 -0.36 -1.25
CA GLY A 49 -18.39 0.05 -1.67
C GLY A 49 -18.77 -0.47 -3.07
N ILE A 50 -17.79 -0.87 -3.88
CA ILE A 50 -17.97 -1.23 -5.30
C ILE A 50 -17.67 -2.72 -5.54
N TYR A 51 -16.69 -3.26 -4.83
CA TYR A 51 -16.19 -4.63 -5.00
C TYR A 51 -16.47 -5.50 -3.77
N PRO A 52 -16.56 -6.83 -3.92
CA PRO A 52 -16.86 -7.70 -2.80
C PRO A 52 -15.80 -7.63 -1.71
N ALA A 53 -16.24 -7.67 -0.46
CA ALA A 53 -15.37 -7.88 0.68
C ALA A 53 -14.59 -9.20 0.53
N TRP A 54 -13.40 -9.27 1.13
CA TRP A 54 -12.49 -10.41 1.04
C TRP A 54 -13.18 -11.76 1.27
N GLY A 55 -13.92 -11.92 2.37
CA GLY A 55 -14.62 -13.18 2.69
C GLY A 55 -15.58 -13.64 1.59
N LYS A 56 -16.32 -12.72 0.96
CA LYS A 56 -17.22 -13.06 -0.17
C LYS A 56 -16.45 -13.50 -1.40
N PHE A 57 -15.27 -12.93 -1.64
CA PHE A 57 -14.41 -13.36 -2.74
C PHE A 57 -13.82 -14.76 -2.48
N VAL A 58 -13.42 -15.06 -1.24
CA VAL A 58 -13.00 -16.42 -0.84
C VAL A 58 -14.13 -17.43 -1.04
N GLU A 59 -15.35 -17.09 -0.62
CA GLU A 59 -16.54 -17.92 -0.82
C GLU A 59 -16.81 -18.18 -2.32
N LEU A 60 -16.69 -17.15 -3.16
CA LEU A 60 -16.83 -17.27 -4.61
C LEU A 60 -15.81 -18.24 -5.21
N LEU A 61 -14.54 -18.14 -4.80
CA LEU A 61 -13.49 -19.06 -5.24
C LEU A 61 -13.79 -20.50 -4.81
N LYS A 62 -14.25 -20.69 -3.57
CA LYS A 62 -14.65 -22.00 -3.04
C LYS A 62 -15.83 -22.58 -3.83
N GLN A 63 -16.84 -21.76 -4.12
CA GLN A 63 -17.98 -22.15 -4.93
C GLN A 63 -17.53 -22.58 -6.34
N LYS A 64 -16.69 -21.79 -7.01
CA LYS A 64 -16.19 -22.10 -8.36
C LYS A 64 -15.40 -23.40 -8.39
N ALA A 65 -14.57 -23.64 -7.37
CA ALA A 65 -13.86 -24.91 -7.24
C ALA A 65 -14.83 -26.09 -7.07
N LYS A 66 -15.86 -25.94 -6.22
CA LYS A 66 -16.90 -26.97 -6.02
C LYS A 66 -17.75 -27.24 -7.25
N GLU A 67 -18.04 -26.23 -8.06
CA GLU A 67 -18.75 -26.38 -9.34
C GLU A 67 -17.97 -27.25 -10.33
N LYS A 68 -16.63 -27.24 -10.26
CA LYS A 68 -15.76 -28.05 -11.11
C LYS A 68 -15.46 -29.42 -10.51
N ASP A 69 -15.27 -29.48 -9.20
CA ASP A 69 -14.98 -30.67 -8.41
C ASP A 69 -15.82 -30.66 -7.12
N ASN A 70 -16.90 -31.45 -7.12
CA ASN A 70 -17.85 -31.50 -6.00
C ASN A 70 -17.19 -31.92 -4.66
N ASP A 71 -16.07 -32.65 -4.72
CA ASP A 71 -15.36 -33.14 -3.54
C ASP A 71 -14.29 -32.15 -3.04
N PHE A 72 -14.18 -30.96 -3.64
CA PHE A 72 -13.23 -29.93 -3.22
C PHE A 72 -13.51 -29.43 -1.79
N ASP A 73 -12.65 -29.84 -0.85
CA ASP A 73 -12.77 -29.50 0.58
C ASP A 73 -11.43 -29.05 1.18
N VAL A 74 -10.89 -27.96 0.65
CA VAL A 74 -9.69 -27.31 1.20
C VAL A 74 -10.11 -26.22 2.19
N ASP A 75 -9.44 -26.17 3.35
CA ASP A 75 -9.70 -25.14 4.36
C ASP A 75 -9.25 -23.76 3.86
N SER A 76 -10.18 -22.81 3.84
CA SER A 76 -9.94 -21.44 3.41
C SER A 76 -9.26 -20.57 4.48
N ASN A 77 -9.10 -21.06 5.72
CA ASN A 77 -8.37 -20.35 6.77
C ASN A 77 -6.87 -20.27 6.45
N ASP A 78 -6.29 -21.35 5.89
CA ASP A 78 -4.99 -21.29 5.22
C ASP A 78 -5.20 -20.77 3.79
N PHE A 79 -5.46 -19.47 3.69
CA PHE A 79 -5.89 -18.87 2.44
C PHE A 79 -4.85 -19.05 1.32
N LEU A 80 -3.56 -18.99 1.64
CA LEU A 80 -2.49 -19.07 0.63
C LEU A 80 -2.46 -20.45 -0.01
N HIS A 81 -2.52 -21.50 0.82
CA HIS A 81 -2.64 -22.87 0.33
C HIS A 81 -3.96 -23.09 -0.41
N PHE A 82 -5.07 -22.62 0.16
CA PHE A 82 -6.39 -22.68 -0.47
C PHE A 82 -6.39 -22.06 -1.87
N ALA A 83 -5.80 -20.88 -2.04
CA ALA A 83 -5.75 -20.19 -3.33
C ALA A 83 -4.95 -20.99 -4.38
N ASP A 84 -3.84 -21.62 -3.99
CA ASP A 84 -3.10 -22.52 -4.89
C ASP A 84 -3.92 -23.77 -5.26
N GLN A 85 -4.62 -24.38 -4.30
CA GLN A 85 -5.49 -25.53 -4.60
C GLN A 85 -6.67 -25.17 -5.49
N VAL A 86 -7.30 -24.00 -5.29
CA VAL A 86 -8.34 -23.50 -6.19
C VAL A 86 -7.79 -23.30 -7.59
N LYS A 87 -6.58 -22.72 -7.72
CA LYS A 87 -5.93 -22.52 -9.02
C LYS A 87 -5.63 -23.84 -9.72
N ILE A 88 -5.13 -24.85 -9.00
CA ILE A 88 -4.90 -26.20 -9.53
C ILE A 88 -6.22 -26.82 -9.99
N CYS A 89 -7.25 -26.78 -9.14
CA CYS A 89 -8.57 -27.32 -9.43
C CYS A 89 -9.15 -26.69 -10.71
N LEU A 90 -9.22 -25.35 -10.76
CA LEU A 90 -9.83 -24.61 -11.87
C LEU A 90 -8.97 -24.63 -13.15
N GLY A 91 -7.65 -24.71 -13.02
CA GLY A 91 -6.70 -24.39 -14.08
C GLY A 91 -6.52 -22.87 -14.25
N GLU A 92 -5.34 -22.45 -14.74
CA GLU A 92 -4.93 -21.04 -14.74
C GLU A 92 -5.93 -20.12 -15.47
N ASP A 93 -6.40 -20.53 -16.65
CA ASP A 93 -7.31 -19.68 -17.45
C ASP A 93 -8.62 -19.38 -16.74
N HIS A 94 -9.24 -20.39 -16.11
CA HIS A 94 -10.50 -20.21 -15.39
C HIS A 94 -10.28 -19.46 -14.07
N TYR A 95 -9.20 -19.75 -13.36
CA TYR A 95 -8.83 -19.04 -12.15
C TYR A 95 -8.69 -17.53 -12.39
N TYR A 96 -7.90 -17.14 -13.40
CA TYR A 96 -7.73 -15.74 -13.75
C TYR A 96 -9.00 -15.12 -14.35
N ALA A 97 -9.83 -15.89 -15.06
CA ALA A 97 -11.12 -15.41 -15.55
C ALA A 97 -12.09 -15.06 -14.40
N VAL A 98 -12.10 -15.84 -13.31
CA VAL A 98 -12.92 -15.54 -12.12
C VAL A 98 -12.48 -14.23 -11.48
N ILE A 99 -11.17 -14.01 -11.32
CA ILE A 99 -10.61 -12.75 -10.80
C ILE A 99 -10.97 -11.59 -11.73
N ALA A 100 -10.74 -11.75 -13.03
CA ALA A 100 -11.03 -10.73 -14.04
C ALA A 100 -12.51 -10.31 -14.01
N GLU A 101 -13.43 -11.28 -13.99
CA GLU A 101 -14.87 -11.01 -13.97
C GLU A 101 -15.33 -10.37 -12.65
N THR A 102 -14.69 -10.75 -11.54
CA THR A 102 -14.98 -10.17 -10.23
C THR A 102 -14.58 -8.69 -10.19
N PHE A 103 -13.36 -8.37 -10.63
CA PHE A 103 -12.73 -7.06 -10.43
C PHE A 103 -12.74 -6.13 -11.66
N ARG A 104 -13.32 -6.56 -12.79
CA ARG A 104 -13.54 -5.66 -13.95
C ARG A 104 -14.36 -4.41 -13.56
N PRO A 105 -14.20 -3.29 -14.28
CA PRO A 105 -14.99 -2.08 -14.04
C PRO A 105 -16.49 -2.36 -13.95
N LYS A 106 -17.11 -1.84 -12.90
CA LYS A 106 -18.57 -1.88 -12.69
C LYS A 106 -19.21 -0.60 -13.25
N GLU A 107 -20.54 -0.54 -13.25
CA GLU A 107 -21.29 0.66 -13.67
C GLU A 107 -20.88 1.87 -12.83
N GLN A 108 -20.85 1.71 -11.51
CA GLN A 108 -20.19 2.64 -10.61
C GLN A 108 -18.69 2.32 -10.57
N THR A 109 -17.88 3.17 -11.17
CA THR A 109 -16.42 2.95 -11.31
C THR A 109 -15.60 3.49 -10.15
N HIS A 110 -16.14 4.47 -9.42
CA HIS A 110 -15.54 5.10 -8.24
C HIS A 110 -16.61 5.84 -7.43
N GLU A 111 -16.21 6.36 -6.27
CA GLU A 111 -17.04 7.20 -5.38
C GLU A 111 -16.41 8.59 -5.23
N GLN A 112 -17.19 9.57 -4.76
CA GLN A 112 -16.73 10.97 -4.65
C GLN A 112 -15.47 11.12 -3.80
N PHE A 113 -15.33 10.37 -2.70
CA PHE A 113 -14.14 10.46 -1.86
C PHE A 113 -12.88 9.94 -2.56
N HIS A 114 -12.99 9.05 -3.57
CA HIS A 114 -11.86 8.65 -4.39
C HIS A 114 -11.34 9.81 -5.24
N GLU A 115 -12.26 10.65 -5.76
CA GLU A 115 -11.84 11.85 -6.47
C GLU A 115 -11.10 12.81 -5.54
N ILE A 116 -11.61 13.02 -4.33
CA ILE A 116 -10.96 13.84 -3.30
C ILE A 116 -9.55 13.29 -3.00
N LEU A 117 -9.45 11.98 -2.78
CA LEU A 117 -8.18 11.31 -2.52
C LEU A 117 -7.16 11.52 -3.65
N CYS A 118 -7.61 11.51 -4.90
CA CYS A 118 -6.76 11.74 -6.07
C CYS A 118 -6.36 13.22 -6.26
N ARG A 119 -7.15 14.18 -5.74
CA ARG A 119 -6.81 15.61 -5.74
C ARG A 119 -5.80 15.98 -4.66
N LEU A 120 -5.78 15.23 -3.55
CA LEU A 120 -4.81 15.46 -2.49
C LEU A 120 -3.36 15.41 -3.03
N PRO A 121 -2.44 16.20 -2.44
CA PRO A 121 -1.07 16.36 -2.95
C PRO A 121 -0.14 15.15 -2.74
N PHE A 122 -0.64 13.91 -2.85
CA PHE A 122 0.22 12.71 -2.85
C PHE A 122 1.21 12.74 -4.02
N ARG A 123 2.46 12.33 -3.78
CA ARG A 123 3.51 12.23 -4.80
C ARG A 123 3.19 11.19 -5.87
N GLY A 124 2.52 10.12 -5.48
CA GLY A 124 2.14 9.02 -6.36
C GLY A 124 1.17 8.07 -5.68
N PHE A 125 0.65 7.13 -6.47
CA PHE A 125 -0.34 6.18 -6.02
C PHE A 125 0.19 4.75 -6.19
N THR A 126 -0.02 3.94 -5.16
CA THR A 126 0.26 2.50 -5.15
C THR A 126 -0.97 1.78 -4.61
N THR A 127 -1.17 0.54 -5.04
CA THR A 127 -2.31 -0.28 -4.60
C THR A 127 -1.98 -1.76 -4.65
N THR A 128 -2.59 -2.53 -3.75
CA THR A 128 -2.65 -4.00 -3.83
C THR A 128 -3.95 -4.50 -4.44
N ASN A 129 -4.84 -3.60 -4.86
CA ASN A 129 -6.12 -3.95 -5.45
C ASN A 129 -5.96 -4.30 -6.94
N TYR A 130 -6.84 -5.18 -7.44
CA TYR A 130 -6.87 -5.58 -8.84
C TYR A 130 -7.73 -4.66 -9.71
N ASP A 131 -8.67 -3.92 -9.10
CA ASP A 131 -9.64 -3.03 -9.76
C ASP A 131 -9.02 -1.72 -10.27
N LEU A 132 -9.82 -0.89 -10.96
CA LEU A 132 -9.39 0.37 -11.57
C LEU A 132 -10.03 1.61 -10.90
N VAL A 133 -10.34 1.55 -9.61
CA VAL A 133 -11.08 2.64 -8.93
C VAL A 133 -10.27 3.94 -8.88
N LEU A 134 -8.98 3.87 -8.57
CA LEU A 134 -8.11 5.06 -8.52
C LEU A 134 -7.91 5.67 -9.91
N GLU A 135 -7.71 4.83 -10.93
CA GLU A 135 -7.58 5.25 -12.33
C GLU A 135 -8.85 5.92 -12.82
N SER A 136 -10.02 5.36 -12.47
CA SER A 136 -11.32 5.90 -12.85
C SER A 136 -11.53 7.28 -12.23
N ALA A 137 -11.17 7.45 -10.95
CA ALA A 137 -11.21 8.74 -10.26
C ALA A 137 -10.20 9.75 -10.85
N LEU A 138 -8.96 9.34 -11.12
CA LEU A 138 -7.96 10.18 -11.76
C LEU A 138 -8.39 10.65 -13.15
N ASN A 139 -8.94 9.73 -13.96
CA ASN A 139 -9.42 10.04 -15.30
C ASN A 139 -10.63 10.99 -15.29
N LYS A 140 -11.43 10.96 -14.23
CA LYS A 140 -12.52 11.92 -14.01
C LYS A 140 -12.00 13.33 -13.71
N ILE A 141 -10.90 13.45 -12.96
CA ILE A 141 -10.28 14.73 -12.58
C ILE A 141 -9.46 15.32 -13.74
N ALA A 142 -8.61 14.49 -14.34
CA ALA A 142 -7.72 14.87 -15.42
C ALA A 142 -7.63 13.69 -16.40
N PRO A 143 -8.34 13.73 -17.54
CA PRO A 143 -8.32 12.63 -18.49
C PRO A 143 -6.90 12.32 -19.00
N PHE A 144 -6.46 11.08 -18.88
CA PHE A 144 -5.16 10.61 -19.37
C PHE A 144 -5.21 9.11 -19.69
N PRO A 145 -4.62 8.66 -20.81
CA PRO A 145 -4.82 7.30 -21.30
C PRO A 145 -4.04 6.21 -20.56
N ASP A 146 -3.05 6.55 -19.73
CA ASP A 146 -2.03 5.60 -19.25
C ASP A 146 -1.70 5.74 -17.75
N TYR A 147 -2.75 5.68 -16.92
CA TYR A 147 -2.65 5.69 -15.46
C TYR A 147 -2.08 4.42 -14.81
N PRO A 148 -2.53 3.20 -15.17
CA PRO A 148 -2.14 1.99 -14.43
C PRO A 148 -0.72 1.55 -14.79
N LEU A 149 0.02 1.12 -13.78
CA LEU A 149 1.34 0.51 -13.89
C LEU A 149 1.30 -0.88 -13.29
N VAL A 150 1.48 -1.89 -14.15
CA VAL A 150 1.54 -3.30 -13.77
C VAL A 150 2.96 -3.81 -14.01
N PHE A 151 3.53 -4.46 -13.01
CA PHE A 151 4.91 -4.93 -13.06
C PHE A 151 4.97 -6.45 -13.27
N ASP A 152 4.87 -6.91 -14.52
CA ASP A 152 5.21 -8.29 -14.91
C ASP A 152 6.66 -8.41 -15.40
N GLY A 153 7.16 -9.63 -15.66
CA GLY A 153 8.58 -9.99 -15.83
C GLY A 153 9.48 -9.16 -16.77
N ILE A 154 8.95 -8.22 -17.57
CA ILE A 154 9.72 -7.32 -18.46
C ILE A 154 9.64 -5.83 -18.02
N ALA A 155 8.90 -5.53 -16.96
CA ALA A 155 8.55 -4.17 -16.54
C ALA A 155 9.69 -3.34 -15.89
N LYS A 156 10.97 -3.71 -16.00
CA LYS A 156 12.09 -2.95 -15.41
C LYS A 156 12.09 -1.48 -15.85
N ASN A 157 11.80 -1.21 -17.12
CA ASN A 157 11.68 0.14 -17.65
C ASN A 157 10.44 0.89 -17.12
N LEU A 158 9.34 0.19 -16.84
CA LEU A 158 8.15 0.76 -16.22
C LEU A 158 8.43 1.13 -14.76
N ILE A 159 9.14 0.28 -14.02
CA ILE A 159 9.57 0.54 -12.66
C ILE A 159 10.47 1.76 -12.60
N ASN A 160 11.49 1.83 -13.46
CA ASN A 160 12.36 3.00 -13.53
C ASN A 160 11.56 4.28 -13.84
N ARG A 161 10.69 4.26 -14.85
CA ARG A 161 9.82 5.40 -15.18
C ARG A 161 8.94 5.82 -14.01
N PHE A 162 8.37 4.85 -13.29
CA PHE A 162 7.58 5.10 -12.08
C PHE A 162 8.43 5.79 -11.01
N LEU A 163 9.57 5.22 -10.63
CA LEU A 163 10.44 5.78 -9.60
C LEU A 163 10.94 7.18 -9.95
N LEU A 164 11.29 7.42 -11.23
CA LEU A 164 11.66 8.75 -11.70
C LEU A 164 10.48 9.73 -11.66
N SER A 165 9.25 9.28 -11.97
CA SER A 165 8.06 10.13 -11.89
C SER A 165 7.78 10.62 -10.47
N LEU A 166 8.18 9.87 -9.44
CA LEU A 166 8.08 10.29 -8.03
C LEU A 166 9.03 11.45 -7.67
N ASN A 167 10.03 11.75 -8.51
CA ASN A 167 10.96 12.85 -8.28
C ASN A 167 10.62 14.11 -9.07
N ASN A 168 9.88 13.98 -10.18
CA ASN A 168 9.64 15.08 -11.10
C ASN A 168 8.22 15.64 -10.94
N LYS A 169 8.09 16.75 -10.19
CA LYS A 169 6.79 17.38 -9.88
C LYS A 169 5.96 17.79 -11.10
N ASN A 170 6.59 18.09 -12.23
CA ASN A 170 5.95 18.79 -13.35
C ASN A 170 5.91 18.03 -14.69
N SER A 171 6.35 16.77 -14.76
CA SER A 171 6.61 16.13 -16.06
C SER A 171 5.61 15.05 -16.50
N SER A 172 4.68 14.61 -15.64
CA SER A 172 3.69 13.58 -16.02
C SER A 172 2.53 13.49 -15.02
N PRO A 173 1.33 13.08 -15.47
CA PRO A 173 0.24 12.75 -14.56
C PRO A 173 0.65 11.62 -13.61
N LYS A 174 0.15 11.68 -12.38
CA LYS A 174 0.42 10.70 -11.33
C LYS A 174 -0.12 9.34 -11.75
N LYS A 175 0.75 8.34 -11.80
CA LYS A 175 0.39 6.97 -12.15
C LYS A 175 0.03 6.14 -10.91
N VAL A 176 -0.68 5.05 -11.12
CA VAL A 176 -1.09 4.09 -10.08
C VAL A 176 -0.33 2.79 -10.25
N ALA A 177 0.51 2.44 -9.27
CA ALA A 177 1.31 1.23 -9.27
C ALA A 177 0.57 0.07 -8.60
N HIS A 178 0.18 -0.94 -9.39
CA HIS A 178 -0.42 -2.18 -8.91
C HIS A 178 0.64 -3.18 -8.48
N LEU A 179 0.85 -3.32 -7.18
CA LEU A 179 1.87 -4.20 -6.62
C LEU A 179 1.47 -5.67 -6.76
N HIS A 180 0.18 -5.97 -6.60
CA HIS A 180 -0.38 -7.33 -6.66
C HIS A 180 -0.99 -7.67 -8.02
N GLY A 181 -0.77 -6.82 -9.02
CA GLY A 181 -1.30 -7.02 -10.37
C GLY A 181 -2.66 -6.37 -10.59
N LYS A 182 -3.18 -6.59 -11.80
CA LYS A 182 -4.41 -5.98 -12.30
C LYS A 182 -5.34 -7.07 -12.84
N TYR A 183 -6.65 -6.89 -12.68
CA TYR A 183 -7.67 -7.90 -12.97
C TYR A 183 -7.59 -8.51 -14.39
N ASP A 184 -7.18 -7.75 -15.40
CA ASP A 184 -7.07 -8.16 -16.81
C ASP A 184 -5.66 -8.61 -17.23
N VAL A 185 -4.70 -8.67 -16.30
CA VAL A 185 -3.32 -9.08 -16.58
C VAL A 185 -3.00 -10.36 -15.78
N LYS A 186 -3.36 -11.52 -16.36
CA LYS A 186 -3.27 -12.86 -15.75
C LYS A 186 -1.98 -13.10 -14.95
N GLY A 187 -0.82 -12.98 -15.60
CA GLY A 187 0.48 -13.29 -15.00
C GLY A 187 0.99 -12.26 -13.97
N SER A 188 0.23 -11.18 -13.73
CA SER A 188 0.61 -10.15 -12.76
C SER A 188 0.01 -10.36 -11.36
N ILE A 189 -1.04 -11.19 -11.27
CA ILE A 189 -1.80 -11.40 -10.04
C ILE A 189 -0.92 -12.02 -8.95
N VAL A 190 -1.07 -11.50 -7.73
CA VAL A 190 -0.44 -12.01 -6.52
C VAL A 190 -1.52 -12.31 -5.50
N LEU A 191 -1.96 -13.58 -5.46
CA LEU A 191 -3.04 -14.02 -4.58
C LEU A 191 -2.66 -15.29 -3.80
N SER A 192 -1.99 -16.25 -4.42
CA SER A 192 -1.61 -17.52 -3.80
C SER A 192 -0.13 -17.59 -3.37
N GLU A 193 0.24 -18.59 -2.56
CA GLU A 193 1.62 -18.75 -2.10
C GLU A 193 2.62 -18.79 -3.27
N SER A 194 2.30 -19.58 -4.30
CA SER A 194 3.16 -19.71 -5.47
C SER A 194 3.36 -18.37 -6.22
N GLU A 195 2.35 -17.51 -6.24
CA GLU A 195 2.41 -16.19 -6.88
C GLU A 195 3.22 -15.19 -6.04
N TYR A 196 3.01 -15.17 -4.72
CA TYR A 196 3.83 -14.38 -3.81
C TYR A 196 5.31 -14.78 -3.88
N SER A 197 5.59 -16.08 -3.84
CA SER A 197 6.95 -16.60 -3.90
C SER A 197 7.64 -16.24 -5.21
N ARG A 198 6.92 -16.36 -6.34
CA ARG A 198 7.42 -15.93 -7.66
C ARG A 198 7.69 -14.42 -7.71
N LYS A 199 6.78 -13.61 -7.16
CA LYS A 199 6.85 -12.14 -7.23
C LYS A 199 7.93 -11.56 -6.33
N TYR A 200 8.06 -12.08 -5.12
CA TYR A 200 8.90 -11.49 -4.08
C TYR A 200 10.11 -12.35 -3.71
N GLY A 201 10.18 -13.60 -4.16
CA GLY A 201 11.36 -14.44 -4.02
C GLY A 201 11.64 -14.78 -2.57
N PHE A 202 10.64 -15.36 -1.89
CA PHE A 202 10.76 -16.13 -0.66
C PHE A 202 9.44 -16.86 -0.41
N SER A 203 9.41 -17.89 0.43
CA SER A 203 8.17 -18.40 1.04
C SER A 203 8.16 -18.06 2.53
N ILE A 204 6.98 -17.77 3.05
CA ILE A 204 6.76 -17.58 4.50
C ILE A 204 6.39 -18.89 5.21
N ILE A 205 6.09 -19.95 4.48
CA ILE A 205 5.84 -21.26 5.05
C ILE A 205 7.18 -21.82 5.52
N GLN A 206 7.24 -22.25 6.79
CA GLN A 206 8.47 -22.77 7.39
C GLN A 206 9.05 -23.89 6.54
N GLN A 207 10.29 -23.71 6.10
CA GLN A 207 11.06 -24.80 5.53
C GLN A 207 11.78 -25.48 6.69
N ASP A 208 11.37 -26.70 7.04
CA ASP A 208 11.97 -27.49 8.14
C ASP A 208 13.45 -27.82 7.88
N GLU A 209 13.87 -27.77 6.62
CA GLU A 209 15.23 -28.04 6.18
C GLU A 209 15.95 -26.77 5.74
N SER A 210 17.24 -26.68 6.06
CA SER A 210 18.12 -25.61 5.57
C SER A 210 18.41 -25.73 4.07
N LEU A 211 18.77 -24.63 3.40
CA LEU A 211 19.24 -24.69 2.01
C LEU A 211 20.42 -25.65 1.87
N TYR A 212 21.36 -25.61 2.83
CA TYR A 212 22.52 -26.50 2.87
C TYR A 212 22.11 -27.98 2.86
N SER A 213 21.13 -28.37 3.67
CA SER A 213 20.68 -29.76 3.73
C SER A 213 20.02 -30.24 2.45
N LYS A 214 19.40 -29.34 1.66
CA LYS A 214 18.83 -29.69 0.35
C LYS A 214 19.89 -29.86 -0.72
N ILE A 215 20.95 -29.04 -0.69
CA ILE A 215 21.97 -29.03 -1.76
C ILE A 215 23.19 -29.90 -1.47
N LYS A 216 23.38 -30.38 -0.23
CA LYS A 216 24.57 -31.13 0.21
C LYS A 216 24.82 -32.42 -0.58
N ASP A 217 23.76 -33.06 -1.08
CA ASP A 217 23.84 -34.38 -1.72
C ASP A 217 24.17 -34.27 -3.23
N GLY A 218 24.26 -33.04 -3.77
CA GLY A 218 24.56 -32.77 -5.18
C GLY A 218 23.44 -33.18 -6.14
N GLY A 219 23.66 -32.98 -7.45
CA GLY A 219 22.72 -33.46 -8.49
C GLY A 219 21.45 -32.64 -8.70
N ILE A 220 21.39 -31.40 -8.19
CA ILE A 220 20.26 -30.50 -8.41
C ILE A 220 20.42 -29.80 -9.76
N GLU A 221 19.36 -29.81 -10.56
CA GLU A 221 19.29 -29.08 -11.82
C GLU A 221 19.32 -27.56 -11.59
N LYS A 222 19.85 -26.81 -12.54
CA LYS A 222 20.04 -25.36 -12.39
C LYS A 222 18.72 -24.64 -12.05
N GLU A 223 17.63 -24.98 -12.72
CA GLU A 223 16.31 -24.38 -12.50
C GLU A 223 15.79 -24.64 -11.09
N GLU A 224 16.02 -25.85 -10.56
CA GLU A 224 15.63 -26.25 -9.21
C GLU A 224 16.50 -25.53 -8.15
N PHE A 225 17.80 -25.44 -8.38
CA PHE A 225 18.69 -24.66 -7.51
C PHE A 225 18.28 -23.19 -7.45
N GLU A 226 17.99 -22.57 -8.59
CA GLU A 226 17.52 -21.19 -8.63
C GLU A 226 16.17 -21.00 -7.92
N ALA A 227 15.25 -21.97 -8.04
CA ALA A 227 13.98 -21.94 -7.31
C ALA A 227 14.18 -22.05 -5.80
N LEU A 228 15.09 -22.92 -5.34
CA LEU A 228 15.49 -22.99 -3.93
C LEU A 228 16.14 -21.69 -3.47
N PHE A 229 17.12 -21.18 -4.21
CA PHE A 229 17.81 -19.93 -3.86
C PHE A 229 16.84 -18.74 -3.73
N ARG A 230 15.83 -18.67 -4.62
CA ARG A 230 14.71 -17.74 -4.50
C ARG A 230 13.83 -18.02 -3.28
N SER A 231 13.41 -19.26 -3.04
CA SER A 231 12.48 -19.56 -1.92
C SER A 231 13.09 -19.29 -0.54
N TYR A 232 14.41 -19.43 -0.40
CA TYR A 232 15.17 -19.05 0.81
C TYR A 232 15.51 -17.54 0.87
N GLY A 233 15.12 -16.74 -0.13
CA GLY A 233 15.24 -15.29 -0.07
C GLY A 233 16.58 -14.70 -0.52
N TYR A 234 17.47 -15.50 -1.12
CA TYR A 234 18.81 -15.05 -1.54
C TYR A 234 18.84 -14.34 -2.90
N ASP A 235 17.87 -14.61 -3.78
CA ASP A 235 17.62 -13.79 -4.96
C ASP A 235 16.44 -12.86 -4.69
N TRP A 236 16.61 -11.57 -5.00
CA TRP A 236 15.59 -10.55 -4.83
C TRP A 236 14.99 -10.19 -6.19
N PRO A 237 13.77 -10.70 -6.48
CA PRO A 237 13.06 -10.31 -7.68
C PRO A 237 12.79 -8.81 -7.68
N ILE A 238 12.54 -8.28 -8.87
CA ILE A 238 12.35 -6.84 -9.05
C ILE A 238 11.13 -6.30 -8.29
N GLY A 239 10.09 -7.12 -8.09
CA GLY A 239 8.92 -6.75 -7.28
C GLY A 239 9.29 -6.48 -5.82
N ARG A 240 10.10 -7.35 -5.22
CA ARG A 240 10.63 -7.17 -3.86
C ARG A 240 11.51 -5.93 -3.77
N LYS A 241 12.41 -5.71 -4.73
CA LYS A 241 13.26 -4.51 -4.80
C LYS A 241 12.45 -3.22 -4.89
N LEU A 242 11.35 -3.21 -5.65
CA LEU A 242 10.45 -2.07 -5.74
C LEU A 242 9.78 -1.78 -4.39
N ILE A 243 9.16 -2.77 -3.75
CA ILE A 243 8.50 -2.57 -2.46
C ILE A 243 9.51 -2.13 -1.41
N TRP A 244 10.65 -2.81 -1.32
CA TRP A 244 11.73 -2.42 -0.43
C TRP A 244 12.17 -0.97 -0.67
N SER A 245 12.36 -0.55 -1.93
CA SER A 245 12.73 0.82 -2.26
C SER A 245 11.67 1.84 -1.83
N LEU A 246 10.39 1.54 -2.02
CA LEU A 246 9.30 2.42 -1.59
C LEU A 246 9.26 2.53 -0.07
N LEU A 247 9.31 1.41 0.65
CA LEU A 247 9.29 1.38 2.10
C LEU A 247 10.52 2.05 2.73
N ALA A 248 11.71 1.79 2.19
CA ALA A 248 12.96 2.31 2.76
C ALA A 248 13.20 3.81 2.48
N THR A 249 12.64 4.34 1.38
CA THR A 249 12.99 5.70 0.91
C THR A 249 11.83 6.69 0.90
N ARG A 250 10.59 6.22 1.10
CA ARG A 250 9.38 7.05 1.00
C ARG A 250 8.46 6.86 2.18
N ARG A 251 7.71 7.91 2.48
CA ARG A 251 6.66 7.88 3.51
C ARG A 251 5.35 7.48 2.86
N LEU A 252 4.81 6.34 3.28
CA LEU A 252 3.59 5.77 2.73
C LEU A 252 2.40 6.12 3.63
N VAL A 253 1.26 6.41 3.03
CA VAL A 253 -0.02 6.60 3.72
C VAL A 253 -0.96 5.48 3.28
N PHE A 254 -1.23 4.54 4.18
CA PHE A 254 -2.08 3.39 3.96
C PHE A 254 -3.56 3.74 4.21
N ILE A 255 -4.41 3.44 3.23
CA ILE A 255 -5.86 3.70 3.28
C ILE A 255 -6.63 2.48 2.82
N GLY A 256 -7.68 2.11 3.56
CA GLY A 256 -8.46 0.91 3.25
C GLY A 256 -7.62 -0.38 3.36
N PHE A 257 -6.53 -0.34 4.12
CA PHE A 257 -5.55 -1.41 4.19
C PHE A 257 -5.65 -2.10 5.55
N SER A 258 -5.84 -3.42 5.57
CA SER A 258 -5.98 -4.21 6.81
C SER A 258 -4.65 -4.54 7.48
N MET A 259 -3.53 -4.34 6.77
CA MET A 259 -2.18 -4.70 7.25
C MET A 259 -2.10 -6.17 7.71
N SER A 260 -2.82 -7.05 7.00
CA SER A 260 -2.95 -8.48 7.30
C SER A 260 -2.25 -9.40 6.29
N ASP A 261 -1.65 -8.84 5.23
CA ASP A 261 -0.88 -9.63 4.26
C ASP A 261 0.48 -10.01 4.88
N PRO A 262 0.74 -11.30 5.10
CA PRO A 262 1.96 -11.74 5.74
C PRO A 262 3.23 -11.50 4.90
N TYR A 263 3.14 -11.52 3.56
CA TYR A 263 4.28 -11.19 2.70
C TYR A 263 4.61 -9.70 2.76
N PHE A 264 3.59 -8.85 2.78
CA PHE A 264 3.78 -7.41 2.92
C PHE A 264 4.35 -7.04 4.30
N LEU A 265 3.87 -7.66 5.38
CA LEU A 265 4.45 -7.53 6.72
C LEU A 265 5.92 -8.00 6.75
N LYS A 266 6.23 -9.12 6.08
CA LYS A 266 7.61 -9.59 5.98
C LYS A 266 8.53 -8.61 5.25
N MET A 267 8.02 -7.84 4.28
CA MET A 267 8.77 -6.75 3.65
C MET A 267 9.12 -5.62 4.62
N PHE A 268 8.21 -5.25 5.52
CA PHE A 268 8.53 -4.28 6.57
C PHE A 268 9.61 -4.78 7.52
N GLU A 269 9.52 -6.04 7.96
CA GLU A 269 10.55 -6.64 8.82
C GLU A 269 11.93 -6.58 8.15
N GLN A 270 12.00 -6.95 6.87
CA GLN A 270 13.26 -6.93 6.12
C GLN A 270 13.81 -5.51 5.99
N VAL A 271 12.99 -4.53 5.61
CA VAL A 271 13.43 -3.14 5.52
C VAL A 271 13.96 -2.68 6.87
N ARG A 272 13.21 -2.89 7.95
CA ARG A 272 13.63 -2.52 9.31
C ARG A 272 14.97 -3.14 9.68
N ASP A 273 15.16 -4.43 9.41
CA ASP A 273 16.38 -5.17 9.75
C ASP A 273 17.57 -4.74 8.88
N ASP A 274 17.33 -4.39 7.61
CA ASP A 274 18.36 -3.93 6.67
C ASP A 274 18.88 -2.51 6.99
N ILE A 275 17.98 -1.58 7.37
CA ILE A 275 18.33 -0.15 7.58
C ILE A 275 18.30 0.28 9.07
N ALA A 276 18.14 -0.66 10.00
CA ALA A 276 18.12 -0.45 11.45
C ALA A 276 17.11 0.64 11.92
N ALA A 277 15.99 0.78 11.22
CA ALA A 277 15.03 1.87 11.38
C ALA A 277 13.99 1.62 12.50
N TYR A 278 14.43 1.04 13.63
CA TYR A 278 13.59 0.49 14.70
C TYR A 278 12.67 1.49 15.42
N ASP A 279 12.82 2.80 15.18
CA ASP A 279 12.03 3.86 15.84
C ASP A 279 11.66 5.03 14.90
N SER A 280 11.68 4.78 13.59
CA SER A 280 11.35 5.83 12.63
C SER A 280 9.84 5.87 12.39
N GLU A 281 9.18 6.96 12.78
CA GLU A 281 7.76 7.26 12.48
C GLU A 281 7.58 7.54 10.97
N THR A 282 7.82 6.53 10.14
CA THR A 282 8.05 6.64 8.70
C THR A 282 6.77 6.62 7.88
N HIS A 283 5.79 5.83 8.30
CA HIS A 283 4.56 5.62 7.55
C HIS A 283 3.32 5.94 8.38
N PHE A 284 2.18 6.11 7.70
CA PHE A 284 0.88 6.34 8.33
C PHE A 284 -0.14 5.29 7.89
N LEU A 285 -0.99 4.85 8.80
CA LEU A 285 -2.17 4.05 8.52
C LEU A 285 -3.42 4.80 8.97
N ILE A 286 -4.38 4.98 8.07
CA ILE A 286 -5.71 5.48 8.43
C ILE A 286 -6.59 4.29 8.76
N LEU A 287 -7.01 4.18 10.02
CA LEU A 287 -7.68 3.00 10.54
C LEU A 287 -9.03 3.34 11.17
N ARG A 288 -10.05 2.54 10.83
CA ARG A 288 -11.36 2.60 11.46
C ARG A 288 -11.27 2.14 12.91
N ILE A 289 -11.94 2.86 13.80
CA ILE A 289 -12.20 2.40 15.15
C ILE A 289 -13.70 2.54 15.48
N THR A 290 -14.24 1.53 16.15
CA THR A 290 -15.63 1.52 16.63
C THR A 290 -15.65 1.19 18.12
N LYS A 291 -16.83 1.31 18.75
CA LYS A 291 -16.98 0.93 20.17
C LYS A 291 -16.63 -0.54 20.39
N SER A 292 -17.14 -1.43 19.53
CA SER A 292 -16.96 -2.88 19.67
C SER A 292 -15.51 -3.37 19.49
N ASN A 293 -14.68 -2.67 18.71
CA ASN A 293 -13.31 -3.10 18.41
C ASN A 293 -12.21 -2.19 19.01
N SER A 294 -12.58 -1.20 19.84
CA SER A 294 -11.67 -0.14 20.28
C SER A 294 -10.39 -0.65 20.92
N HIS A 295 -10.48 -1.60 21.86
CA HIS A 295 -9.32 -2.15 22.56
C HIS A 295 -8.36 -2.87 21.61
N SER A 296 -8.86 -3.84 20.83
CA SER A 296 -8.03 -4.62 19.91
C SER A 296 -7.43 -3.76 18.80
N THR A 297 -8.16 -2.75 18.32
CA THR A 297 -7.69 -1.83 17.28
C THR A 297 -6.56 -0.93 17.80
N LYS A 298 -6.65 -0.46 19.05
CA LYS A 298 -5.57 0.32 19.69
C LYS A 298 -4.33 -0.52 19.94
N GLU A 299 -4.49 -1.74 20.44
CA GLU A 299 -3.38 -2.67 20.65
C GLU A 299 -2.69 -3.01 19.32
N TYR A 300 -3.48 -3.25 18.28
CA TYR A 300 -3.00 -3.48 16.93
C TYR A 300 -2.17 -2.30 16.40
N ALA A 301 -2.65 -1.07 16.58
CA ALA A 301 -1.91 0.13 16.20
C ALA A 301 -0.57 0.29 16.95
N LEU A 302 -0.54 -0.02 18.26
CA LEU A 302 0.70 0.00 19.04
C LEU A 302 1.72 -1.02 18.52
N ASN A 303 1.25 -2.22 18.14
CA ASN A 303 2.10 -3.25 17.56
C ASN A 303 2.65 -2.83 16.19
N LEU A 304 1.83 -2.21 15.34
CA LEU A 304 2.29 -1.68 14.05
C LEU A 304 3.34 -0.59 14.21
N GLN A 305 3.12 0.33 15.15
CA GLN A 305 4.09 1.39 15.44
C GLN A 305 5.41 0.80 15.93
N ARG A 306 5.37 -0.10 16.91
CA ARG A 306 6.56 -0.70 17.51
C ARG A 306 7.35 -1.57 16.54
N ASN A 307 6.66 -2.37 15.72
CA ASN A 307 7.31 -3.38 14.90
C ASN A 307 7.70 -2.87 13.51
N TYR A 308 6.98 -1.86 13.00
CA TYR A 308 7.08 -1.41 11.60
C TYR A 308 7.16 0.11 11.42
N GLY A 309 7.16 0.91 12.49
CA GLY A 309 7.26 2.37 12.39
C GLY A 309 6.02 3.05 11.79
N ILE A 310 4.86 2.37 11.83
CA ILE A 310 3.62 2.86 11.22
C ILE A 310 2.78 3.58 12.26
N GLN A 311 2.54 4.88 12.05
CA GLN A 311 1.64 5.66 12.88
C GLN A 311 0.19 5.51 12.46
N THR A 312 -0.67 5.16 13.40
CA THR A 312 -2.10 5.05 13.11
C THR A 312 -2.84 6.35 13.42
N VAL A 313 -3.58 6.85 12.44
CA VAL A 313 -4.59 7.91 12.60
C VAL A 313 -5.96 7.26 12.54
N PHE A 314 -6.72 7.41 13.62
CA PHE A 314 -8.03 6.80 13.73
C PHE A 314 -9.13 7.72 13.20
N TYR A 315 -10.13 7.12 12.58
CA TYR A 315 -11.43 7.73 12.37
C TYR A 315 -12.50 6.90 13.07
N GLU A 316 -13.37 7.58 13.81
CA GLU A 316 -14.45 6.95 14.54
C GLU A 316 -15.61 6.62 13.60
N GLU A 317 -16.20 5.46 13.82
CA GLU A 317 -17.41 5.05 13.12
C GLU A 317 -18.31 4.24 14.06
N GLU A 318 -19.63 4.41 13.92
CA GLU A 318 -20.58 3.55 14.62
C GLU A 318 -20.54 2.13 14.07
N ASP A 319 -20.83 1.15 14.92
CA ASP A 319 -20.91 -0.24 14.51
C ASP A 319 -21.96 -0.42 13.40
N GLY A 320 -21.58 -1.06 12.29
CA GLY A 320 -22.46 -1.30 11.14
C GLY A 320 -22.58 -0.16 10.12
N LYS A 321 -22.00 1.03 10.37
CA LYS A 321 -21.81 2.07 9.34
C LYS A 321 -20.53 1.81 8.53
N TYR A 322 -20.47 2.31 7.29
CA TYR A 322 -19.31 2.18 6.38
C TYR A 322 -19.00 3.48 5.60
N THR A 323 -19.45 4.64 6.08
CA THR A 323 -19.21 5.96 5.44
C THR A 323 -18.02 6.70 6.06
N GLY A 324 -17.53 6.28 7.22
CA GLY A 324 -16.58 7.01 8.04
C GLY A 324 -15.24 7.27 7.33
N LEU A 325 -14.83 6.39 6.40
CA LEU A 325 -13.65 6.64 5.58
C LEU A 325 -13.88 7.83 4.64
N ALA A 326 -15.02 7.88 3.96
CA ALA A 326 -15.36 8.99 3.05
C ALA A 326 -15.42 10.32 3.82
N ASP A 327 -16.08 10.32 4.98
CA ASP A 327 -16.18 11.49 5.86
C ASP A 327 -14.79 11.95 6.34
N PHE A 328 -13.93 11.01 6.73
CA PHE A 328 -12.55 11.30 7.11
C PHE A 328 -11.76 11.96 5.98
N ILE A 329 -11.87 11.44 4.75
CA ILE A 329 -11.17 11.98 3.58
C ILE A 329 -11.67 13.38 3.21
N ILE A 330 -12.96 13.65 3.32
CA ILE A 330 -13.52 14.99 3.14
C ILE A 330 -12.95 15.97 4.18
N ALA A 331 -12.90 15.56 5.45
CA ALA A 331 -12.31 16.38 6.50
C ALA A 331 -10.80 16.62 6.27
N LEU A 332 -10.09 15.59 5.81
CA LEU A 332 -8.66 15.66 5.49
C LEU A 332 -8.39 16.67 4.36
N GLU A 333 -9.21 16.67 3.30
CA GLU A 333 -9.12 17.67 2.22
C GLU A 333 -9.30 19.09 2.74
N ASN A 334 -10.29 19.31 3.61
CA ASN A 334 -10.50 20.62 4.22
C ASN A 334 -9.29 21.08 5.05
N GLU A 335 -8.68 20.20 5.85
CA GLU A 335 -7.49 20.53 6.63
C GLU A 335 -6.24 20.77 5.77
N VAL A 336 -6.13 20.06 4.66
CA VAL A 336 -5.06 20.27 3.67
C VAL A 336 -5.22 21.63 3.00
N ASN A 337 -6.44 22.00 2.61
CA ASN A 337 -6.76 23.24 1.87
C ASN A 337 -6.85 24.49 2.77
N GLN A 338 -7.38 24.40 3.99
CA GLN A 338 -7.58 25.55 4.88
C GLN A 338 -6.24 26.20 5.30
N THR A 339 -5.19 25.42 5.46
CA THR A 339 -3.85 25.97 5.77
C THR A 339 -3.21 26.64 4.55
N GLN A 340 -3.57 26.26 3.33
CA GLN A 340 -3.14 26.95 2.10
C GLN A 340 -3.76 28.34 1.96
N VAL A 341 -4.99 28.54 2.45
CA VAL A 341 -5.65 29.86 2.45
C VAL A 341 -5.06 30.80 3.51
N ALA A 342 -4.63 30.25 4.66
CA ALA A 342 -3.91 31.03 5.68
C ALA A 342 -2.52 31.44 5.18
N SER A 343 -1.76 30.55 4.52
CA SER A 343 -0.45 30.90 3.94
C SER A 343 -0.55 31.89 2.78
N ASN A 344 -1.62 31.84 1.98
CA ASN A 344 -1.84 32.80 0.90
C ASN A 344 -2.36 34.18 1.38
N ARG A 345 -2.82 34.29 2.63
CA ARG A 345 -3.25 35.58 3.22
C ARG A 345 -2.12 36.33 3.92
N GLU A 346 -1.01 35.68 4.25
CA GLU A 346 0.18 36.33 4.82
C GLU A 346 1.22 36.77 3.78
N ILE A 347 0.98 36.55 2.48
CA ILE A 347 1.87 37.03 1.41
C ILE A 347 1.21 38.22 0.70
N VAL A 348 1.21 39.38 1.36
CA VAL A 348 1.25 40.69 0.69
C VAL A 348 2.24 41.57 1.45
N GLU A 349 3.22 42.09 0.70
CA GLU A 349 4.21 43.14 1.01
C GLU A 349 5.64 42.77 1.51
N ILE A 350 6.52 42.75 0.50
CA ILE A 350 7.94 43.20 0.38
C ILE A 350 9.05 42.36 1.05
N ALA A 351 9.87 41.73 0.19
CA ALA A 351 11.31 41.63 0.39
C ALA A 351 12.01 41.93 -0.94
N GLU A 352 12.97 42.85 -0.86
CA GLU A 352 13.76 43.40 -1.96
C GLU A 352 14.50 42.32 -2.76
N LEU A 353 14.76 42.62 -4.04
CA LEU A 353 15.64 41.85 -4.91
C LEU A 353 16.99 41.64 -4.20
N PRO A 354 17.56 40.43 -4.17
CA PRO A 354 18.88 40.22 -3.59
C PRO A 354 19.95 40.97 -4.38
N ASP A 355 20.90 41.57 -3.66
CA ASP A 355 22.09 42.24 -4.20
C ASP A 355 22.77 41.38 -5.27
N GLU A 356 23.13 42.02 -6.38
CA GLU A 356 23.93 41.44 -7.45
C GLU A 356 25.16 40.73 -6.86
N GLY A 357 25.36 39.47 -7.27
CA GLY A 357 26.45 38.64 -6.76
C GLY A 357 27.82 39.31 -6.96
N ASP A 358 28.68 39.20 -5.95
CA ASP A 358 30.04 39.75 -5.98
C ASP A 358 30.89 39.08 -7.08
N GLU A 359 30.93 39.73 -8.25
CA GLU A 359 31.74 39.32 -9.39
C GLU A 359 33.23 39.22 -9.04
N ASN A 360 33.73 39.98 -8.06
CA ASN A 360 35.13 39.87 -7.63
C ASN A 360 35.39 38.56 -6.88
N LEU A 361 34.43 38.10 -6.06
CA LEU A 361 34.56 36.81 -5.36
C LEU A 361 34.56 35.66 -6.37
N THR A 362 33.71 35.75 -7.39
CA THR A 362 33.58 34.71 -8.44
C THR A 362 34.82 34.67 -9.32
N ASN A 363 35.38 35.83 -9.67
CA ASN A 363 36.62 35.92 -10.44
C ASN A 363 37.85 35.46 -9.63
N ASN A 364 37.90 35.72 -8.31
CA ASN A 364 38.98 35.22 -7.47
C ASN A 364 38.95 33.70 -7.31
N LEU A 365 37.77 33.10 -7.15
CA LEU A 365 37.61 31.64 -7.09
C LEU A 365 37.99 30.95 -8.41
N MET A 366 37.64 31.57 -9.55
CA MET A 366 38.03 31.10 -10.90
C MET A 366 39.52 31.19 -11.17
N ASN A 367 40.23 32.16 -10.57
CA ASN A 367 41.68 32.29 -10.73
C ASN A 367 42.44 31.32 -9.83
N LEU A 368 41.93 31.00 -8.64
CA LEU A 368 42.52 30.01 -7.74
C LEU A 368 42.48 28.58 -8.32
N SER A 369 41.46 28.24 -9.12
CA SER A 369 41.38 26.92 -9.77
C SER A 369 42.32 26.77 -10.98
N LYS A 370 42.79 27.87 -11.58
CA LYS A 370 43.74 27.86 -12.71
C LYS A 370 45.21 27.81 -12.28
N THR A 371 45.48 27.95 -10.98
CA THR A 371 46.84 27.86 -10.41
C THR A 371 47.17 26.49 -9.81
N GLN A 372 46.30 25.50 -9.98
CA GLN A 372 46.57 24.09 -9.68
C GLN A 372 46.61 23.29 -10.99
N ASP A 373 47.63 23.54 -11.80
CA ASP A 373 48.18 22.62 -12.80
C ASP A 373 49.71 22.76 -12.81
#